data_AF-A0A3D1SQR0-F1
#
_entry.id   AF-A0A3D1SQR0-F1
#
_cell.length_a   1.000
_cell.length_b   1.000
_cell.length_c   1.000
_cell.angle_alpha   90.00
_cell.angle_beta   90.00
_cell.angle_gamma   90.00
#
_symmetry.space_group_name_H-M   'P 1'
#
loop_
_entity.id
_entity.type
_entity.pdbx_description
1 polymer ?
#
loop_
_entity_poly.entity_id
_entity_poly.type
_entity_poly.pdbx_seq_one_letter_code
_entity_poly.pdbx_strand_id
1 'polypeptide(L)'
;MTDSEGNTIKNPRFYRTSQKTLRRKQRVLCRRKKGSHRRHKAARNAAKTHLKITRQRRDHHFKTAKPYAEGYHHIAVEDLQITNMVKNHHVAKSIMDASWGQFLAILEAKAASAG
;
A
#
# COMPACT_ATOMS: atom_id res chain seq x y z
N MET A 1 6.03 -11.60 -1.00
CA MET A 1 7.25 -11.66 -0.19
C MET A 1 7.47 -13.12 0.08
N THR A 2 8.70 -13.60 -0.10
CA THR A 2 9.05 -14.98 0.18
C THR A 2 10.09 -14.95 1.28
N ASP A 3 9.91 -15.74 2.33
CA ASP A 3 10.91 -15.85 3.40
C ASP A 3 11.90 -16.99 3.11
N SER A 4 12.92 -17.10 3.96
CA SER A 4 13.98 -18.12 3.85
C SER A 4 13.46 -19.55 3.97
N GLU A 5 12.25 -19.74 4.48
CA GLU A 5 11.56 -21.03 4.58
C GLU A 5 10.71 -21.34 3.34
N GLY A 6 10.67 -20.43 2.36
CA GLY A 6 9.93 -20.58 1.11
C GLY A 6 8.46 -20.16 1.21
N ASN A 7 7.99 -19.65 2.35
CA ASN A 7 6.61 -19.20 2.48
C ASN A 7 6.40 -17.92 1.69
N THR A 8 5.47 -17.95 0.74
CA THR A 8 5.19 -16.81 -0.12
C THR A 8 3.90 -16.11 0.27
N ILE A 9 4.01 -14.89 0.79
CA ILE A 9 2.87 -14.00 1.04
C ILE A 9 2.40 -13.39 -0.26
N LYS A 10 1.15 -13.73 -0.62
CA LYS A 10 0.46 -13.20 -1.78
C LYS A 10 0.17 -11.71 -1.61
N ASN A 11 0.51 -10.92 -2.62
CA ASN A 11 0.10 -9.52 -2.68
C ASN A 11 -1.40 -9.44 -3.01
N PRO A 12 -2.26 -8.88 -2.13
CA PRO A 12 -3.70 -8.77 -2.33
C PRO A 12 -4.10 -7.76 -3.43
N ARG A 13 -3.16 -6.93 -3.91
CA ARG A 13 -3.35 -5.96 -5.01
C ARG A 13 -4.53 -5.01 -4.80
N PHE A 14 -4.63 -4.42 -3.60
CA PHE A 14 -5.76 -3.57 -3.18
C PHE A 14 -6.01 -2.36 -4.10
N TYR A 15 -4.95 -1.78 -4.68
CA TYR A 15 -5.13 -0.69 -5.63
C TYR A 15 -5.68 -1.18 -6.96
N ARG A 16 -5.22 -2.33 -7.48
CA ARG A 16 -5.75 -2.86 -8.74
C ARG A 16 -7.24 -3.16 -8.66
N THR A 17 -7.71 -3.75 -7.57
CA THR A 17 -9.14 -4.02 -7.37
C THR A 17 -9.96 -2.73 -7.27
N SER A 18 -9.41 -1.70 -6.63
CA SER A 18 -10.07 -0.40 -6.46
C SER A 18 -9.90 0.54 -7.67
N GLN A 19 -9.08 0.18 -8.65
CA GLN A 19 -8.62 1.07 -9.72
C GLN A 19 -9.78 1.57 -10.60
N LYS A 20 -10.69 0.67 -11.00
CA LYS A 20 -11.86 1.01 -11.83
C LYS A 20 -12.74 2.05 -11.14
N THR A 21 -13.01 1.84 -9.86
CA THR A 21 -13.79 2.76 -9.02
C THR A 21 -13.10 4.10 -8.85
N LEU A 22 -11.79 4.08 -8.57
CA LEU A 22 -11.00 5.30 -8.40
C LEU A 22 -10.97 6.14 -9.68
N ARG A 23 -10.73 5.51 -10.84
CA ARG A 23 -10.75 6.16 -12.15
C ARG A 23 -12.10 6.84 -12.43
N ARG A 24 -13.22 6.16 -12.16
CA ARG A 24 -14.56 6.73 -12.34
C ARG A 24 -14.74 7.98 -11.47
N LYS A 25 -14.35 7.92 -10.19
CA LYS A 25 -14.47 9.05 -9.25
C LYS A 25 -13.57 10.23 -9.64
N GLN A 26 -12.33 9.96 -10.07
CA GLN A 26 -11.42 10.98 -10.58
C GLN A 26 -11.94 11.65 -11.85
N ARG A 27 -12.49 10.88 -12.81
CA ARG A 27 -13.10 11.44 -14.02
C ARG A 27 -14.28 12.36 -13.69
N VAL A 28 -15.14 11.96 -12.75
CA VAL A 28 -16.23 12.82 -12.26
C VAL A 28 -15.66 14.10 -11.65
N LEU A 29 -14.64 14.00 -10.78
CA LEU A 29 -13.99 15.16 -10.16
C LEU A 29 -13.44 16.15 -11.20
N CYS A 30 -12.69 15.66 -12.19
CA CYS A 30 -12.04 16.50 -13.21
C CYS A 30 -13.06 17.28 -14.05
N ARG A 31 -14.21 16.67 -14.36
CA ARG A 31 -15.29 17.28 -15.15
C ARG A 31 -16.11 18.33 -14.40
N ARG A 32 -15.99 18.47 -13.07
CA ARG A 32 -16.76 19.46 -12.30
C ARG A 32 -16.04 20.80 -12.24
N LYS A 33 -16.79 21.90 -12.31
CA LYS A 33 -16.27 23.28 -12.19
C LYS A 33 -15.44 23.44 -10.91
N LYS A 34 -14.23 24.00 -11.03
CA LYS A 34 -13.35 24.33 -9.90
C LYS A 34 -14.09 25.23 -8.90
N GLY A 35 -13.89 25.01 -7.59
CA GLY A 35 -14.58 25.74 -6.52
C GLY A 35 -16.07 25.41 -6.31
N SER A 36 -16.71 24.65 -7.20
CA SER A 36 -18.13 24.31 -7.02
C SER A 36 -18.35 23.32 -5.87
N HIS A 37 -19.47 23.46 -5.15
CA HIS A 37 -19.87 22.52 -4.09
C HIS A 37 -19.90 21.06 -4.58
N ARG A 38 -20.39 20.84 -5.82
CA ARG A 38 -20.39 19.52 -6.46
C ARG A 38 -18.98 18.95 -6.66
N ARG A 39 -17.99 19.79 -6.98
CA ARG A 39 -16.58 19.35 -7.08
C ARG A 39 -16.02 18.98 -5.71
N HIS A 40 -16.29 19.75 -4.66
CA HIS A 40 -15.87 19.41 -3.29
C HIS A 40 -16.45 18.06 -2.83
N LYS A 41 -17.73 17.79 -3.13
CA LYS A 41 -18.35 16.47 -2.86
C LYS A 41 -17.66 15.34 -3.64
N ALA A 42 -17.35 15.55 -4.92
CA ALA A 42 -16.61 14.57 -5.72
C ALA A 42 -15.19 14.32 -5.21
N ALA A 43 -14.49 15.36 -4.75
CA ALA A 43 -13.15 15.27 -4.18
C ALA A 43 -13.16 14.42 -2.90
N ARG A 44 -14.10 14.69 -1.98
CA ARG A 44 -14.30 13.87 -0.77
C ARG A 44 -14.56 12.40 -1.12
N ASN A 45 -15.35 12.12 -2.15
CA ASN A 45 -15.64 10.75 -2.57
C ASN A 45 -14.41 10.01 -3.12
N ALA A 46 -13.54 10.71 -3.86
CA ALA A 46 -12.27 10.17 -4.34
C ALA A 46 -11.30 9.92 -3.16
N ALA A 47 -11.19 10.89 -2.25
CA ALA A 47 -10.39 10.78 -1.03
C ALA A 47 -10.81 9.58 -0.15
N LYS A 48 -12.13 9.36 0.01
CA LYS A 48 -12.65 8.18 0.73
C LYS A 48 -12.17 6.85 0.11
N THR A 49 -12.06 6.77 -1.21
CA THR A 49 -11.50 5.57 -1.87
C THR A 49 -10.01 5.42 -1.60
N HIS A 50 -9.23 6.50 -1.67
CA HIS A 50 -7.82 6.47 -1.29
C HIS A 50 -7.63 6.04 0.18
N LEU A 51 -8.44 6.57 1.08
CA LEU A 51 -8.43 6.19 2.50
C LEU A 51 -8.73 4.70 2.70
N LYS A 52 -9.73 4.17 1.98
CA LYS A 52 -10.06 2.73 2.05
C LYS A 52 -8.86 1.88 1.61
N ILE A 53 -8.25 2.18 0.46
CA ILE A 53 -7.08 1.44 -0.05
C ILE A 53 -5.94 1.50 0.97
N THR A 54 -5.66 2.69 1.52
CA THR A 54 -4.59 2.90 2.50
C THR A 54 -4.82 2.09 3.77
N ARG A 55 -6.06 2.07 4.29
CA ARG A 55 -6.43 1.28 5.47
C ARG A 55 -6.30 -0.22 5.22
N GLN A 56 -6.74 -0.72 4.07
CA GLN A 56 -6.63 -2.14 3.71
C GLN A 56 -5.16 -2.58 3.59
N ARG A 57 -4.31 -1.75 2.96
CA ARG A 57 -2.87 -2.01 2.90
C ARG A 57 -2.24 -2.05 4.29
N ARG A 58 -2.51 -1.04 5.12
CA ARG A 58 -1.96 -0.94 6.47
C ARG A 58 -2.38 -2.14 7.34
N ASP A 59 -3.65 -2.53 7.29
CA ASP A 59 -4.16 -3.71 7.99
C ASP A 59 -3.45 -5.00 7.55
N HIS A 60 -3.31 -5.20 6.24
CA HIS A 60 -2.57 -6.34 5.71
C HIS A 60 -1.11 -6.34 6.18
N HIS A 61 -0.42 -5.20 6.12
CA HIS A 61 0.96 -5.09 6.57
C HIS A 61 1.14 -5.41 8.05
N PHE A 62 0.25 -4.92 8.93
CA PHE A 62 0.31 -5.28 10.35
C PHE A 62 0.08 -6.77 10.58
N LYS A 63 -0.92 -7.37 9.92
CA LYS A 63 -1.21 -8.80 10.03
C LYS A 63 -0.06 -9.66 9.52
N THR A 64 0.62 -9.21 8.48
CA THR A 64 1.79 -9.89 7.92
C THR A 64 3.03 -9.70 8.80
N ALA A 65 3.28 -8.51 9.34
CA ALA A 65 4.48 -8.23 10.12
C ALA A 65 4.45 -8.87 11.52
N LYS A 66 3.27 -8.97 12.14
CA LYS A 66 3.10 -9.50 13.50
C LYS A 66 3.78 -10.88 13.71
N PRO A 67 3.48 -11.93 12.92
CA PRO A 67 4.09 -13.25 13.14
C PRO A 67 5.61 -13.24 12.94
N TYR A 68 6.14 -12.41 12.04
CA TYR A 68 7.60 -12.31 11.89
C TYR A 68 8.26 -11.64 13.09
N ALA A 69 7.69 -10.54 13.58
CA ALA A 69 8.23 -9.83 14.73
C ALA A 69 8.17 -10.66 16.03
N GLU A 70 7.16 -11.52 16.17
CA GLU A 70 7.00 -12.39 17.34
C GLU A 70 7.80 -13.71 17.22
N GLY A 71 7.99 -14.22 16.00
CA GLY A 71 8.59 -15.54 15.76
C GLY A 71 10.11 -15.54 15.53
N TYR A 72 10.71 -14.40 15.17
CA TYR A 72 12.14 -14.31 14.86
C TYR A 72 12.82 -13.24 15.71
N HIS A 73 13.93 -13.63 16.35
CA HIS A 73 14.79 -12.70 17.10
C HIS A 73 15.64 -11.80 16.19
N HIS A 74 15.91 -12.25 14.95
CA HIS A 74 16.67 -11.51 13.97
C HIS A 74 15.95 -11.56 12.62
N ILE A 75 15.73 -10.39 12.02
CA ILE A 75 15.08 -10.24 10.72
C ILE A 75 16.00 -9.40 9.85
N ALA A 76 16.48 -9.98 8.76
CA ALA A 76 17.22 -9.27 7.73
C ALA A 76 16.34 -9.08 6.49
N VAL A 77 16.36 -7.87 5.92
CA VAL A 77 15.64 -7.53 4.70
C VAL A 77 16.64 -6.95 3.71
N GLU A 78 16.53 -7.35 2.45
CA GLU A 78 17.30 -6.74 1.36
C GLU A 78 17.03 -5.23 1.29
N ASP A 79 18.12 -4.44 1.28
CA ASP A 79 18.06 -2.99 1.05
C ASP A 79 17.81 -2.70 -0.43
N LEU A 80 16.56 -2.86 -0.84
CA LEU A 80 16.13 -2.52 -2.19
C LEU A 80 15.89 -1.02 -2.29
N GLN A 81 16.53 -0.40 -3.27
CA GLN A 81 16.29 1.00 -3.65
C GLN A 81 14.93 1.14 -4.35
N ILE A 82 13.84 1.04 -3.58
CA ILE A 82 12.44 1.04 -4.07
C ILE A 82 12.18 2.26 -4.96
N THR A 83 12.74 3.42 -4.60
CA THR A 83 12.63 4.67 -5.37
C THR A 83 13.19 4.57 -6.79
N ASN A 84 14.27 3.80 -6.99
CA ASN A 84 14.82 3.54 -8.32
C ASN A 84 13.97 2.51 -9.07
N MET A 85 13.47 1.48 -8.40
CA MET A 85 12.65 0.45 -9.06
C MET A 85 11.32 1.00 -9.60
N VAL A 86 10.74 2.00 -8.93
CA VAL A 86 9.49 2.65 -9.40
C VAL A 86 9.70 3.58 -10.60
N LYS A 87 10.95 3.85 -11.00
CA LYS A 87 11.23 4.56 -12.27
C LYS A 87 10.89 3.69 -13.48
N ASN A 88 10.95 2.37 -13.35
CA ASN A 88 10.50 1.47 -14.40
C ASN A 88 8.96 1.39 -14.43
N HIS A 89 8.35 2.08 -15.38
CA HIS A 89 6.88 2.17 -15.51
C HIS A 89 6.16 0.82 -15.67
N HIS A 90 6.83 -0.24 -16.15
CA HIS A 90 6.23 -1.57 -16.30
C HIS A 90 5.93 -2.23 -14.96
N VAL A 91 6.82 -2.05 -13.98
CA VAL A 91 6.73 -2.68 -12.64
C VAL A 91 6.33 -1.70 -11.53
N ALA A 92 6.49 -0.40 -11.75
CA ALA A 92 6.22 0.66 -10.79
C ALA A 92 4.86 0.52 -10.11
N LYS A 93 3.81 0.25 -10.88
CA LYS A 93 2.45 0.10 -10.32
C LYS A 93 2.35 -1.09 -9.38
N SER A 94 2.98 -2.21 -9.71
CA SER A 94 2.93 -3.42 -8.87
C SER A 94 3.76 -3.24 -7.60
N ILE A 95 4.91 -2.58 -7.70
CA ILE A 95 5.77 -2.23 -6.55
C ILE A 95 5.03 -1.26 -5.61
N MET A 96 4.47 -0.19 -6.16
CA MET A 96 3.67 0.79 -5.42
C MET A 96 2.36 0.21 -4.87
N ASP A 97 1.86 -0.88 -5.46
CA ASP A 97 0.70 -1.58 -4.92
C ASP A 97 1.06 -2.42 -3.70
N ALA A 98 2.19 -3.13 -3.79
CA ALA A 98 2.75 -3.89 -2.67
C ALA A 98 3.16 -3.00 -1.49
N SER A 99 3.49 -1.72 -1.73
CA SER A 99 3.78 -0.73 -0.67
C SER A 99 4.89 -1.15 0.31
N TRP A 100 5.94 -1.79 -0.21
CA TRP A 100 7.05 -2.38 0.57
C TRP A 100 7.65 -1.43 1.62
N GLY A 101 7.90 -0.16 1.29
CA GLY A 101 8.46 0.79 2.25
C GLY A 101 7.59 0.99 3.50
N GLN A 102 6.27 0.99 3.35
CA GLN A 102 5.35 1.07 4.50
C GLN A 102 5.36 -0.22 5.32
N PHE A 103 5.46 -1.37 4.66
CA PHE A 103 5.57 -2.65 5.33
C PHE A 103 6.84 -2.73 6.19
N LEU A 104 7.99 -2.32 5.65
CA LEU A 104 9.27 -2.32 6.38
C LEU A 104 9.24 -1.41 7.60
N ALA A 105 8.69 -0.20 7.47
CA ALA A 105 8.51 0.69 8.62
C ALA A 105 7.60 0.09 9.71
N ILE A 106 6.57 -0.67 9.33
CA ILE A 106 5.70 -1.37 10.28
C ILE A 106 6.43 -2.54 10.94
N LEU A 107 7.22 -3.30 10.16
CA LEU A 107 7.99 -4.44 10.63
C LEU A 107 9.05 -4.00 11.63
N GLU A 108 9.81 -2.95 11.31
CA GLU A 108 10.80 -2.33 12.19
C GLU A 108 10.17 -1.86 13.50
N ALA A 109 9.06 -1.10 13.41
CA ALA A 109 8.33 -0.65 14.59
C ALA A 109 7.80 -1.81 15.45
N LYS A 110 7.44 -2.94 14.83
CA LYS A 110 6.97 -4.13 15.55
C LYS A 110 8.11 -4.90 16.21
N ALA A 111 9.22 -5.10 15.51
CA ALA A 111 10.41 -5.74 16.04
C ALA A 111 10.97 -4.94 17.24
N ALA A 112 11.03 -3.60 17.13
CA ALA A 112 11.46 -2.74 18.22
C ALA A 112 10.55 -2.77 19.47
N SER A 113 9.29 -3.20 19.32
CA SER A 113 8.33 -3.33 20.44
C SER A 113 8.25 -4.74 21.03
N ALA A 114 8.84 -5.73 20.37
CA ALA A 114 8.79 -7.13 20.76
C ALA A 114 10.02 -7.58 21.59
N GLY A 115 10.98 -6.67 21.80
CA GLY A 115 12.20 -6.88 22.60
C GLY A 115 12.35 -5.82 23.68
#